data_AF-A1YGN1-F1
#
_entry.id   AF-A1YGN1-F1
#
_cell.length_a   1.000
_cell.length_b   1.000
_cell.length_c   1.000
_cell.angle_alpha   90.00
_cell.angle_beta   90.00
_cell.angle_gamma   90.00
#
_symmetry.space_group_name_H-M   'P 1'
#
loop_
_entity.id
_entity.type
_entity.pdbx_description
1 polymer ?
#
loop_
_entity_poly.entity_id
_entity_poly.type
_entity_poly.pdbx_seq_one_letter_code
_entity_poly.pdbx_strand_id
1 'polypeptide(L)'
;QFFLSANQRIKQLQPDVIHLHSSKAGFLGRFLTVGKAKLIYTPHCYAFEREDISVYAQKFYRILEGIRIKKFTAIAGCSQRECDLAISLGAKKAELLNNYVTYQSNAGNSVPRGEKINLVALGRVAKQKDPQFLCHVAEHILQHESAIQLNITWIGGGDPSLEQQLRDKGIEVTGMLPRSEVVERLRNADIYLHTAAWEGMPLTILEAAKLTR
;
A
#
# COMPACT_ATOMS: atom_id res chain seq x y z
N GLN A 1 -14.85 -4.57 -24.42
CA GLN A 1 -14.51 -5.99 -24.18
C GLN A 1 -14.77 -6.41 -22.72
N PHE A 2 -14.22 -5.74 -21.70
CA PHE A 2 -14.41 -6.10 -20.27
C PHE A 2 -15.86 -6.44 -19.87
N PHE A 3 -16.83 -5.56 -20.14
CA PHE A 3 -18.22 -5.77 -19.72
C PHE A 3 -18.85 -7.04 -20.29
N LEU A 4 -18.59 -7.34 -21.56
CA LEU A 4 -19.13 -8.53 -22.23
C LEU A 4 -18.55 -9.79 -21.60
N SER A 5 -17.23 -9.86 -21.46
CA SER A 5 -16.54 -11.00 -20.87
C SER A 5 -16.91 -11.22 -19.41
N ALA A 6 -16.98 -10.14 -18.61
CA ALA A 6 -17.36 -10.22 -17.20
C ALA A 6 -18.82 -10.69 -17.04
N ASN A 7 -19.77 -10.09 -17.78
CA ASN A 7 -21.18 -10.49 -17.71
C ASN A 7 -21.39 -11.92 -18.22
N GLN A 8 -20.68 -12.34 -19.28
CA GLN A 8 -20.72 -13.72 -19.77
C GLN A 8 -20.22 -14.70 -18.69
N ARG A 9 -19.11 -14.37 -18.02
CA ARG A 9 -18.55 -15.20 -16.96
C ARG A 9 -19.47 -15.28 -15.75
N ILE A 10 -20.07 -14.16 -15.34
CA ILE A 10 -21.08 -14.12 -14.27
C ILE A 10 -22.28 -15.00 -14.63
N LYS A 11 -22.78 -14.91 -15.87
CA LYS A 11 -23.92 -15.72 -16.33
C LYS A 11 -23.58 -17.22 -16.32
N GLN A 12 -22.37 -17.60 -16.69
CA GLN A 12 -21.93 -19.01 -16.70
C GLN A 12 -21.69 -19.56 -15.30
N LEU A 13 -21.05 -18.77 -14.42
CA LEU A 13 -20.69 -19.21 -13.08
C LEU A 13 -21.85 -19.17 -12.09
N GLN A 14 -22.82 -18.26 -12.28
CA GLN A 14 -23.87 -17.97 -11.31
C GLN A 14 -23.32 -17.81 -9.88
N PRO A 15 -22.34 -16.91 -9.65
CA PRO A 15 -21.66 -16.84 -8.36
C PRO A 15 -22.57 -16.28 -7.27
N ASP A 16 -22.39 -16.75 -6.04
CA ASP A 16 -23.05 -16.16 -4.86
C ASP A 16 -22.46 -14.79 -4.50
N VAL A 17 -21.17 -14.58 -4.78
CA VAL A 17 -20.41 -13.38 -4.44
C VAL A 17 -19.49 -12.98 -5.59
N ILE A 18 -19.44 -11.68 -5.87
CA ILE A 18 -18.48 -11.08 -6.79
C ILE A 18 -17.67 -10.06 -5.99
N HIS A 19 -16.35 -10.30 -5.86
CA HIS A 19 -15.44 -9.42 -5.15
C HIS A 19 -14.53 -8.69 -6.15
N LEU A 20 -14.57 -7.37 -6.11
CA LEU A 20 -13.77 -6.49 -6.95
C LEU A 20 -12.68 -5.83 -6.12
N HIS A 21 -11.46 -5.87 -6.64
CA HIS A 21 -10.29 -5.22 -6.05
C HIS A 21 -9.84 -4.06 -6.93
N SER A 22 -9.47 -2.92 -6.33
CA SER A 22 -9.09 -1.64 -6.95
C SER A 22 -10.24 -0.71 -7.35
N SER A 23 -10.00 0.60 -7.30
CA SER A 23 -10.96 1.64 -7.74
C SER A 23 -11.47 1.47 -9.17
N LYS A 24 -10.63 1.00 -10.10
CA LYS A 24 -11.05 0.78 -11.49
C LYS A 24 -12.07 -0.35 -11.60
N ALA A 25 -11.80 -1.48 -10.95
CA ALA A 25 -12.73 -2.60 -10.92
C ALA A 25 -14.01 -2.24 -10.16
N GLY A 26 -13.88 -1.54 -9.03
CA GLY A 26 -15.02 -1.00 -8.28
C GLY A 26 -15.90 -0.09 -9.15
N PHE A 27 -15.31 0.84 -9.89
CA PHE A 27 -16.06 1.71 -10.78
C PHE A 27 -16.82 0.93 -11.87
N LEU A 28 -16.13 0.06 -12.62
CA LEU A 28 -16.74 -0.70 -13.70
C LEU A 28 -17.78 -1.72 -13.16
N GLY A 29 -17.52 -2.31 -12.00
CA GLY A 29 -18.39 -3.26 -11.33
C GLY A 29 -19.80 -2.74 -11.04
N ARG A 30 -19.91 -1.42 -10.80
CA ARG A 30 -21.19 -0.73 -10.62
C ARG A 30 -22.12 -0.87 -11.82
N PHE A 31 -21.61 -1.26 -13.00
CA PHE A 31 -22.39 -1.42 -14.22
C PHE A 31 -22.55 -2.88 -14.69
N LEU A 32 -21.97 -3.86 -13.98
CA LEU A 32 -22.12 -5.29 -14.30
C LEU A 32 -23.54 -5.82 -13.99
N THR A 33 -23.98 -6.83 -14.72
CA THR A 33 -25.24 -7.53 -14.45
C THR A 33 -24.96 -8.67 -13.47
N VAL A 34 -25.14 -8.41 -12.17
CA VAL A 34 -24.72 -9.32 -11.08
C VAL A 34 -25.80 -10.27 -10.59
N GLY A 35 -27.04 -10.16 -11.09
CA GLY A 35 -28.16 -11.02 -10.69
C GLY A 35 -28.41 -10.96 -9.18
N LYS A 36 -28.44 -12.12 -8.53
CA LYS A 36 -28.60 -12.26 -7.07
C LYS A 36 -27.28 -12.23 -6.29
N ALA A 37 -26.14 -12.16 -6.98
CA ALA A 37 -24.83 -12.20 -6.34
C ALA A 37 -24.62 -10.99 -5.42
N LYS A 38 -23.98 -11.20 -4.26
CA LYS A 38 -23.50 -10.12 -3.41
C LYS A 38 -22.30 -9.46 -4.09
N LEU A 39 -22.35 -8.14 -4.24
CA LEU A 39 -21.27 -7.39 -4.88
C LEU A 39 -20.41 -6.71 -3.81
N ILE A 40 -19.15 -7.09 -3.71
CA ILE A 40 -18.19 -6.62 -2.71
C ILE A 40 -17.07 -5.85 -3.41
N TYR A 41 -16.59 -4.77 -2.79
CA TYR A 41 -15.51 -3.95 -3.33
C TYR A 41 -14.47 -3.63 -2.25
N THR A 42 -13.19 -3.85 -2.58
CA THR A 42 -12.03 -3.43 -1.78
C THR A 42 -11.20 -2.39 -2.57
N PRO A 43 -11.07 -1.14 -2.08
CA PRO A 43 -10.46 -0.03 -2.81
C PRO A 43 -8.94 -0.13 -2.97
N HIS A 44 -8.20 -0.56 -1.94
CA HIS A 44 -6.72 -0.54 -1.90
C HIS A 44 -6.14 0.86 -2.15
N CYS A 45 -6.50 1.79 -1.26
CA CYS A 45 -6.35 3.24 -1.35
C CYS A 45 -7.22 3.85 -2.46
N TYR A 46 -8.12 4.75 -2.07
CA TYR A 46 -8.96 5.44 -3.04
C TYR A 46 -8.13 6.37 -3.94
N ALA A 47 -8.46 6.41 -5.23
CA ALA A 47 -7.77 7.26 -6.19
C ALA A 47 -7.80 8.76 -5.84
N PHE A 48 -8.78 9.22 -5.08
CA PHE A 48 -8.88 10.62 -4.64
C PHE A 48 -8.01 10.97 -3.41
N GLU A 49 -7.44 9.97 -2.72
CA GLU A 49 -6.47 10.18 -1.63
C GLU A 49 -5.03 10.29 -2.17
N ARG A 50 -4.85 10.15 -3.49
CA ARG A 50 -3.54 10.29 -4.13
C ARG A 50 -3.04 11.73 -4.07
N GLU A 51 -1.80 11.91 -3.66
CA GLU A 51 -1.15 13.23 -3.57
C GLU A 51 -0.39 13.61 -4.85
N ASP A 52 -0.23 12.69 -5.80
CA ASP A 52 0.42 12.94 -7.09
C ASP A 52 -0.50 13.50 -8.18
N ILE A 53 -1.75 13.84 -7.84
CA ILE A 53 -2.77 14.35 -8.76
C ILE A 53 -3.32 15.70 -8.28
N SER A 54 -3.87 16.48 -9.20
CA SER A 54 -4.44 17.78 -8.85
C SER A 54 -5.66 17.67 -7.94
N VAL A 55 -5.93 18.71 -7.15
CA VAL A 55 -7.13 18.78 -6.28
C VAL A 55 -8.42 18.63 -7.09
N TYR A 56 -8.45 19.12 -8.34
CA TYR A 56 -9.58 18.91 -9.25
C TYR A 56 -9.75 17.44 -9.65
N ALA A 57 -8.64 16.74 -9.93
CA ALA A 57 -8.68 15.31 -10.20
C ALA A 57 -9.11 14.50 -8.97
N GLN A 58 -8.65 14.85 -7.76
CA GLN A 58 -9.10 14.23 -6.52
C GLN A 58 -10.62 14.39 -6.35
N LYS A 59 -11.15 15.61 -6.51
CA LYS A 59 -12.61 15.87 -6.46
C LYS A 59 -13.37 15.05 -7.50
N PHE A 60 -12.85 14.98 -8.73
CA PHE A 60 -13.45 14.17 -9.79
C PHE A 60 -13.48 12.68 -9.45
N TYR A 61 -12.37 12.11 -8.99
CA TYR A 61 -12.33 10.70 -8.56
C TYR A 61 -13.25 10.43 -7.37
N ARG A 62 -13.36 11.36 -6.44
CA ARG A 62 -14.30 11.26 -5.31
C ARG A 62 -15.75 11.18 -5.79
N ILE A 63 -16.13 12.00 -6.77
CA ILE A 63 -17.46 11.92 -7.40
C ILE A 63 -17.65 10.55 -8.07
N LEU A 64 -16.68 10.10 -8.87
CA LEU A 64 -16.75 8.79 -9.55
C LEU A 64 -16.89 7.62 -8.57
N GLU A 65 -16.26 7.70 -7.40
CA GLU A 65 -16.37 6.69 -6.35
C GLU A 65 -17.75 6.66 -5.69
N GLY A 66 -18.43 7.79 -5.59
CA GLY A 66 -19.81 7.88 -5.08
C GLY A 66 -20.88 7.36 -6.06
N ILE A 67 -20.63 7.41 -7.37
CA ILE A 67 -21.61 6.99 -8.39
C ILE A 67 -22.04 5.55 -8.12
N ARG A 68 -23.34 5.32 -7.90
CA ARG A 68 -23.93 3.98 -7.68
C ARG A 68 -23.23 3.16 -6.59
N ILE A 69 -22.56 3.78 -5.62
CA ILE A 69 -21.85 3.05 -4.54
C ILE A 69 -22.80 2.14 -3.74
N LYS A 70 -24.08 2.53 -3.61
CA LYS A 70 -25.15 1.73 -3.00
C LYS A 70 -25.46 0.40 -3.71
N LYS A 71 -24.90 0.16 -4.90
CA LYS A 71 -25.00 -1.13 -5.58
C LYS A 71 -24.15 -2.20 -4.89
N PHE A 72 -23.06 -1.80 -4.25
CA PHE A 72 -22.29 -2.72 -3.42
C PHE A 72 -23.12 -3.16 -2.22
N THR A 73 -23.08 -4.47 -1.96
CA THR A 73 -23.63 -5.05 -0.75
C THR A 73 -22.81 -4.62 0.46
N ALA A 74 -21.48 -4.61 0.32
CA ALA A 74 -20.56 -4.05 1.30
C ALA A 74 -19.26 -3.59 0.63
N ILE A 75 -18.63 -2.58 1.22
CA ILE A 75 -17.24 -2.23 0.97
C ILE A 75 -16.38 -2.97 2.01
N ALA A 76 -15.39 -3.71 1.56
CA ALA A 76 -14.41 -4.38 2.41
C ALA A 76 -13.14 -3.54 2.40
N GLY A 77 -13.05 -2.56 3.31
CA GLY A 77 -11.92 -1.64 3.42
C GLY A 77 -10.75 -2.31 4.13
N CYS A 78 -9.53 -2.09 3.66
CA CYS A 78 -8.31 -2.61 4.28
C CYS A 78 -7.83 -1.74 5.45
N SER A 79 -8.38 -0.54 5.62
CA SER A 79 -8.15 0.32 6.78
C SER A 79 -9.44 1.01 7.22
N GLN A 80 -9.48 1.49 8.48
CA GLN A 80 -10.62 2.22 9.01
C GLN A 80 -10.92 3.48 8.17
N ARG A 81 -9.86 4.17 7.71
CA ARG A 81 -9.97 5.33 6.82
C ARG A 81 -10.76 5.01 5.55
N GLU A 82 -10.52 3.86 4.93
CA GLU A 82 -11.25 3.45 3.73
C GLU A 82 -12.73 3.16 4.04
N CYS A 83 -13.01 2.52 5.17
CA CYS A 83 -14.38 2.28 5.61
C CYS A 83 -15.12 3.60 5.83
N ASP A 84 -14.51 4.55 6.54
CA ASP A 84 -15.10 5.86 6.85
C ASP A 84 -15.36 6.66 5.57
N LEU A 85 -14.39 6.66 4.64
CA LEU A 85 -14.54 7.28 3.33
C LEU A 85 -15.69 6.65 2.54
N ALA A 86 -15.81 5.32 2.54
CA ALA A 86 -16.90 4.62 1.87
C ALA A 86 -18.27 5.02 2.40
N ILE A 87 -18.43 5.09 3.73
CA ILE A 87 -19.65 5.57 4.38
C ILE A 87 -19.93 7.02 4.01
N SER A 88 -18.91 7.90 4.02
CA SER A 88 -19.06 9.30 3.63
C SER A 88 -19.51 9.50 2.18
N LEU A 89 -19.20 8.53 1.30
CA LEU A 89 -19.62 8.50 -0.11
C LEU A 89 -21.03 7.91 -0.28
N GLY A 90 -21.64 7.38 0.78
CA GLY A 90 -22.99 6.82 0.78
C GLY A 90 -23.05 5.30 0.59
N ALA A 91 -21.97 4.56 0.87
CA ALA A 91 -22.01 3.10 0.91
C ALA A 91 -23.05 2.62 1.94
N LYS A 92 -23.73 1.51 1.61
CA LYS A 92 -24.72 0.89 2.53
C LYS A 92 -24.07 0.31 3.77
N LYS A 93 -22.87 -0.22 3.59
CA LYS A 93 -22.11 -0.97 4.58
C LYS A 93 -20.64 -0.90 4.23
N ALA A 94 -19.79 -0.70 5.23
CA ALA A 94 -18.36 -0.84 5.13
C ALA A 94 -17.88 -1.72 6.28
N GLU A 95 -17.01 -2.67 5.98
CA GLU A 95 -16.44 -3.63 6.93
C GLU A 95 -14.93 -3.59 6.79
N LEU A 96 -14.23 -3.62 7.93
CA LEU A 96 -12.79 -3.69 7.95
C LEU A 96 -12.34 -5.11 7.64
N LEU A 97 -11.61 -5.28 6.55
CA LEU A 97 -10.99 -6.52 6.12
C LEU A 97 -9.47 -6.36 6.15
N ASN A 98 -8.87 -6.72 7.29
CA ASN A 98 -7.43 -6.61 7.47
C ASN A 98 -6.67 -7.53 6.52
N ASN A 99 -5.58 -7.00 5.98
CA ASN A 99 -4.57 -7.82 5.32
C ASN A 99 -3.91 -8.76 6.33
N TYR A 100 -3.50 -9.95 5.88
CA TYR A 100 -2.86 -10.96 6.71
C TYR A 100 -1.53 -11.41 6.10
N VAL A 101 -0.55 -11.69 6.95
CA VAL A 101 0.75 -12.22 6.57
C VAL A 101 1.03 -13.51 7.37
N THR A 102 1.56 -14.53 6.70
CA THR A 102 1.72 -15.88 7.26
C THR A 102 3.08 -16.13 7.91
N TYR A 103 3.85 -15.07 8.21
CA TYR A 103 5.15 -15.20 8.85
C TYR A 103 5.01 -15.58 10.33
N GLN A 104 5.77 -16.59 10.75
CA GLN A 104 6.00 -16.82 12.17
C GLN A 104 6.75 -15.62 12.74
N SER A 105 6.29 -15.13 13.89
CA SER A 105 7.00 -14.06 14.60
C SER A 105 8.36 -14.62 15.01
N ASN A 106 9.42 -13.93 14.62
CA ASN A 106 10.73 -14.21 15.19
C ASN A 106 10.70 -13.74 16.64
N ALA A 107 10.44 -14.66 17.58
CA ALA A 107 10.62 -14.40 19.00
C ALA A 107 12.12 -14.23 19.26
N GLY A 108 12.58 -12.98 19.30
CA GLY A 108 13.90 -12.60 19.78
C GLY A 108 14.96 -12.42 18.70
N ASN A 109 15.55 -11.24 18.69
CA ASN A 109 16.89 -11.07 19.25
C ASN A 109 16.98 -9.66 19.84
N SER A 110 17.58 -9.53 21.03
CA SER A 110 17.87 -8.23 21.63
C SER A 110 18.55 -7.32 20.61
N VAL A 111 18.08 -6.07 20.47
CA VAL A 111 18.79 -5.02 19.72
C VAL A 111 20.23 -4.98 20.25
N PRO A 112 21.24 -5.35 19.45
CA PRO A 112 22.60 -5.09 19.84
C PRO A 112 22.72 -3.58 20.00
N ARG A 113 23.01 -3.09 21.21
CA ARG A 113 23.44 -1.70 21.40
C ARG A 113 24.81 -1.58 20.74
N GLY A 114 24.82 -1.27 19.45
CA GLY A 114 26.00 -0.92 18.68
C GLY A 114 25.87 0.49 18.12
N GLU A 115 27.02 1.09 17.76
CA GLU A 115 27.10 2.42 17.13
C GLU A 115 26.46 2.46 15.73
N LYS A 116 26.19 1.28 15.14
CA LYS A 116 25.69 1.13 13.77
C LYS A 116 24.23 0.66 13.72
N ILE A 117 23.39 1.42 13.03
CA ILE A 117 21.95 1.15 12.86
C ILE A 117 21.65 0.90 11.39
N ASN A 118 20.97 -0.20 11.06
CA ASN A 118 20.49 -0.51 9.72
C ASN A 118 19.00 -0.14 9.60
N LEU A 119 18.72 0.97 8.92
CA LEU A 119 17.38 1.44 8.62
C LEU A 119 17.01 0.99 7.20
N VAL A 120 15.85 0.36 7.05
CA VAL A 120 15.33 -0.05 5.75
C VAL A 120 13.97 0.56 5.46
N ALA A 121 13.81 1.02 4.23
CA ALA A 121 12.51 1.30 3.62
C ALA A 121 12.24 0.22 2.56
N LEU A 122 10.97 -0.12 2.30
CA LEU A 122 10.60 -1.17 1.34
C LEU A 122 9.44 -0.71 0.48
N GLY A 123 9.61 -0.82 -0.84
CA GLY A 123 8.57 -0.61 -1.82
C GLY A 123 9.12 -0.21 -3.18
N ARG A 124 8.22 -0.07 -4.16
CA ARG A 124 8.57 0.56 -5.43
C ARG A 124 9.01 2.00 -5.20
N VAL A 125 10.12 2.42 -5.79
CA VAL A 125 10.57 3.81 -5.76
C VAL A 125 9.61 4.63 -6.62
N ALA A 126 8.71 5.36 -5.98
CA ALA A 126 7.66 6.15 -6.62
C ALA A 126 7.17 7.23 -5.65
N LYS A 127 6.53 8.28 -6.18
CA LYS A 127 5.92 9.35 -5.36
C LYS A 127 5.03 8.82 -4.23
N GLN A 128 4.30 7.73 -4.50
CA GLN A 128 3.45 7.05 -3.50
C GLN A 128 4.21 6.63 -2.24
N LYS A 129 5.47 6.20 -2.38
CA LYS A 129 6.30 5.74 -1.27
C LYS A 129 7.13 6.86 -0.65
N ASP A 130 7.00 8.09 -1.15
CA ASP A 130 7.71 9.28 -0.70
C ASP A 130 9.21 9.07 -0.38
N PRO A 131 10.04 8.78 -1.41
CA PRO A 131 11.49 8.70 -1.21
C PRO A 131 12.11 10.00 -0.73
N GLN A 132 11.46 11.15 -0.98
CA GLN A 132 11.92 12.46 -0.51
C GLN A 132 11.82 12.57 1.00
N PHE A 133 10.75 12.06 1.61
CA PHE A 133 10.66 11.97 3.08
C PHE A 133 11.85 11.19 3.68
N LEU A 134 12.24 10.06 3.08
CA LEU A 134 13.42 9.32 3.54
C LEU A 134 14.72 10.14 3.41
N CYS A 135 14.90 10.86 2.31
CA CYS A 135 16.05 11.75 2.12
C CYS A 135 16.12 12.80 3.24
N HIS A 136 15.01 13.46 3.58
CA HIS A 136 14.97 14.45 4.65
C HIS A 136 15.27 13.84 6.02
N VAL A 137 14.77 12.63 6.30
CA VAL A 137 15.09 11.89 7.54
C VAL A 137 16.59 11.60 7.61
N ALA A 138 17.20 11.13 6.53
CA ALA A 138 18.63 10.85 6.46
C ALA A 138 19.47 12.10 6.74
N GLU A 139 19.14 13.22 6.07
CA GLU A 139 19.83 14.51 6.26
C GLU A 139 19.70 15.01 7.69
N HIS A 140 18.49 14.96 8.27
CA HIS A 140 18.24 15.43 9.62
C HIS A 140 19.05 14.64 10.64
N ILE A 141 19.13 13.31 10.50
CA ILE A 141 19.92 12.47 11.41
C ILE A 141 21.42 12.79 11.27
N LEU A 142 21.94 12.87 10.05
CA LEU A 142 23.36 13.17 9.81
C LEU A 142 23.78 14.55 10.35
N GLN A 143 22.86 15.52 10.38
CA GLN A 143 23.12 16.86 10.91
C GLN A 143 23.12 16.95 12.43
N HIS A 144 22.33 16.11 13.12
CA HIS A 144 22.09 16.25 14.57
C HIS A 144 22.71 15.14 15.42
N GLU A 145 22.99 13.97 14.84
CA GLU A 145 23.39 12.76 15.56
C GLU A 145 24.66 12.14 14.95
N SER A 146 25.77 12.91 14.94
CA SER A 146 27.03 12.52 14.30
C SER A 146 27.73 11.31 14.91
N ALA A 147 27.30 10.86 16.10
CA ALA A 147 27.83 9.68 16.77
C ALA A 147 27.19 8.35 16.28
N ILE A 148 26.11 8.41 15.49
CA ILE A 148 25.40 7.22 15.00
C ILE A 148 25.87 6.90 13.58
N GLN A 149 26.39 5.68 13.38
CA GLN A 149 26.67 5.16 12.04
C GLN A 149 25.39 4.60 11.42
N LEU A 150 24.68 5.41 10.64
CA LEU A 150 23.43 5.00 10.00
C LEU A 150 23.68 4.41 8.60
N ASN A 151 23.24 3.16 8.41
CA ASN A 151 23.14 2.51 7.11
C ASN A 151 21.69 2.56 6.65
N ILE A 152 21.41 3.23 5.53
CA ILE A 152 20.05 3.33 4.98
C ILE A 152 19.96 2.56 3.67
N THR A 153 18.99 1.66 3.58
CA THR A 153 18.69 0.91 2.35
C THR A 153 17.23 1.06 1.96
N TRP A 154 16.98 1.49 0.72
CA TRP A 154 15.71 1.33 0.04
C TRP A 154 15.67 -0.02 -0.69
N ILE A 155 14.86 -0.94 -0.18
CA ILE A 155 14.62 -2.23 -0.80
C ILE A 155 13.54 -2.06 -1.88
N GLY A 156 13.93 -2.23 -3.14
CA GLY A 156 13.08 -2.06 -4.30
C GLY A 156 13.67 -1.11 -5.34
N GLY A 157 12.96 -0.97 -6.46
CA GLY A 157 13.29 -0.04 -7.54
C GLY A 157 12.04 0.54 -8.18
N GLY A 158 12.19 1.45 -9.12
CA GLY A 158 11.08 2.14 -9.78
C GLY A 158 11.55 3.31 -10.65
N ASP A 159 11.15 4.52 -10.27
CA ASP A 159 11.47 5.74 -11.01
C ASP A 159 12.97 6.07 -10.94
N PRO A 160 13.72 6.06 -12.06
CA PRO A 160 15.17 6.25 -12.05
C PRO A 160 15.61 7.61 -11.48
N SER A 161 14.81 8.66 -11.64
CA SER A 161 15.15 9.99 -11.12
C SER A 161 15.06 10.05 -9.60
N LEU A 162 14.05 9.40 -9.03
CA LEU A 162 13.89 9.27 -7.58
C LEU A 162 14.93 8.31 -6.98
N GLU A 163 15.30 7.24 -7.70
CA GLU A 163 16.40 6.37 -7.29
C GLU A 163 17.72 7.14 -7.20
N GLN A 164 18.01 7.98 -8.20
CA GLN A 164 19.22 8.79 -8.18
C GLN A 164 19.24 9.76 -6.98
N GLN A 165 18.11 10.39 -6.66
CA GLN A 165 17.99 11.28 -5.49
C GLN A 165 18.29 10.56 -4.17
N LEU A 166 17.83 9.31 -4.01
CA LEU A 166 18.18 8.48 -2.85
C LEU A 166 19.70 8.21 -2.81
N ARG A 167 20.28 7.79 -3.95
CA ARG A 167 21.72 7.49 -4.05
C ARG A 167 22.59 8.72 -3.76
N ASP A 168 22.18 9.90 -4.20
CA ASP A 168 22.88 11.18 -3.95
C ASP A 168 22.91 11.54 -2.45
N LYS A 169 21.99 10.99 -1.65
CA LYS A 169 21.97 11.12 -0.18
C LYS A 169 22.68 9.97 0.54
N GLY A 170 23.39 9.12 -0.18
CA GLY A 170 24.09 7.96 0.37
C GLY A 170 23.17 6.79 0.74
N ILE A 171 21.91 6.80 0.27
CA ILE A 171 20.97 5.70 0.50
C ILE A 171 21.20 4.61 -0.56
N GLU A 172 21.42 3.37 -0.11
CA GLU A 172 21.52 2.22 -1.00
C GLU A 172 20.14 1.93 -1.62
N VAL A 173 20.05 1.83 -2.94
CA VAL A 173 18.82 1.38 -3.62
C VAL A 173 19.09 0.05 -4.30
N THR A 174 18.36 -0.99 -3.91
CA THR A 174 18.64 -2.38 -4.32
C THR A 174 18.15 -2.72 -5.73
N GLY A 175 17.15 -1.99 -6.24
CA GLY A 175 16.37 -2.46 -7.39
C GLY A 175 15.42 -3.61 -7.03
N MET A 176 14.84 -4.26 -8.03
CA MET A 176 13.95 -5.40 -7.80
C MET A 176 14.76 -6.62 -7.33
N LEU A 177 14.39 -7.17 -6.17
CA LEU A 177 15.01 -8.37 -5.61
C LEU A 177 14.01 -9.54 -5.56
N PRO A 178 14.48 -10.78 -5.59
CA PRO A 178 13.68 -11.95 -5.22
C PRO A 178 13.08 -11.82 -3.82
N ARG A 179 11.89 -12.41 -3.63
CA ARG A 179 11.14 -12.32 -2.36
C ARG A 179 11.96 -12.78 -1.16
N SER A 180 12.75 -13.86 -1.31
CA SER A 180 13.60 -14.42 -0.26
C SER A 180 14.63 -13.42 0.25
N GLU A 181 15.29 -12.69 -0.66
CA GLU A 181 16.28 -11.67 -0.32
C GLU A 181 15.63 -10.45 0.36
N VAL A 182 14.43 -10.05 -0.07
CA VAL A 182 13.65 -9.01 0.62
C VAL A 182 13.35 -9.42 2.07
N VAL A 183 12.92 -10.66 2.29
CA VAL A 183 12.66 -11.18 3.66
C VAL A 183 13.93 -11.16 4.49
N GLU A 184 15.06 -11.62 3.94
CA GLU A 184 16.34 -11.65 4.64
C GLU A 184 16.81 -10.25 5.06
N ARG A 185 16.74 -9.27 4.15
CA ARG A 185 17.08 -7.88 4.46
C ARG A 185 16.16 -7.27 5.52
N LEU A 186 14.85 -7.54 5.46
CA LEU A 186 13.91 -7.12 6.51
C LEU A 186 14.25 -7.74 7.88
N ARG A 187 14.63 -9.03 7.93
CA ARG A 187 15.00 -9.71 9.19
C ARG A 187 16.29 -9.18 9.82
N ASN A 188 17.17 -8.62 9.01
CA ASN A 188 18.45 -8.06 9.42
C ASN A 188 18.40 -6.54 9.64
N ALA A 189 17.25 -5.91 9.39
CA ALA A 189 17.06 -4.50 9.67
C ALA A 189 16.83 -4.27 11.17
N ASP A 190 17.39 -3.18 11.67
CA ASP A 190 17.16 -2.69 13.04
C ASP A 190 15.90 -1.81 13.08
N ILE A 191 15.65 -1.05 12.00
CA ILE A 191 14.49 -0.17 11.89
C ILE A 191 13.86 -0.36 10.51
N TYR A 192 12.56 -0.64 10.48
CA TYR A 192 11.75 -0.45 9.27
C TYR A 192 11.08 0.93 9.31
N LEU A 193 11.38 1.76 8.32
CA LEU A 193 10.71 3.05 8.14
C LEU A 193 9.68 2.96 7.02
N HIS A 194 8.42 3.18 7.37
CA HIS A 194 7.34 3.28 6.40
C HIS A 194 7.13 4.75 6.00
N THR A 195 7.43 5.07 4.74
CA THR A 195 7.43 6.45 4.24
C THR A 195 6.27 6.77 3.30
N ALA A 196 5.31 5.86 3.09
CA ALA A 196 4.32 6.08 2.04
C ALA A 196 3.42 7.31 2.32
N ALA A 197 3.33 8.21 1.33
CA ALA A 197 2.46 9.38 1.38
C ALA A 197 0.97 8.98 1.31
N TRP A 198 0.64 7.92 0.55
CA TRP A 198 -0.71 7.35 0.55
C TRP A 198 -0.70 5.83 0.39
N GLU A 199 -1.43 5.15 1.28
CA GLU A 199 -1.62 3.69 1.33
C GLU A 199 -2.94 3.34 2.01
N GLY A 200 -3.46 2.15 1.75
CA GLY A 200 -4.61 1.60 2.47
C GLY A 200 -4.17 0.91 3.76
N MET A 201 -3.65 -0.30 3.62
CA MET A 201 -3.00 -1.08 4.68
C MET A 201 -1.89 -1.91 4.04
N PRO A 202 -0.66 -1.41 3.95
CA PRO A 202 0.39 -2.05 3.17
C PRO A 202 0.88 -3.31 3.87
N LEU A 203 0.93 -4.42 3.12
CA LEU A 203 1.45 -5.70 3.60
C LEU A 203 2.86 -5.57 4.18
N THR A 204 3.68 -4.66 3.64
CA THR A 204 5.07 -4.45 4.07
C THR A 204 5.20 -4.05 5.54
N ILE A 205 4.23 -3.32 6.12
CA ILE A 205 4.23 -2.99 7.56
C ILE A 205 3.99 -4.27 8.38
N LEU A 206 3.03 -5.09 7.96
CA LEU A 206 2.71 -6.34 8.64
C LEU A 206 3.86 -7.35 8.56
N GLU A 207 4.52 -7.41 7.41
CA GLU A 207 5.70 -8.24 7.18
C GLU A 207 6.86 -7.76 8.04
N ALA A 208 7.16 -6.46 8.03
CA ALA A 208 8.19 -5.88 8.89
C ALA A 208 7.90 -6.21 10.36
N ALA A 209 6.71 -5.91 10.87
CA ALA A 209 6.33 -6.18 12.26
C ALA A 209 6.43 -7.66 12.68
N LYS A 210 6.41 -8.61 11.74
CA LYS A 210 6.61 -10.04 12.01
C LYS A 210 8.07 -10.50 11.85
N LEU A 211 8.83 -9.83 10.99
CA LEU A 211 10.16 -10.26 10.54
C LEU A 211 11.30 -9.49 11.20
N THR A 212 11.12 -8.19 11.45
CA THR A 212 12.08 -7.34 12.14
C THR A 212 12.17 -7.75 13.60
N ARG A 213 13.32 -7.48 14.19
CA ARG A 213 13.64 -7.84 15.57
C ARG A 213 12.98 -6.91 16.58
#